data_AF-Q05W40-F1
#
_entry.id   AF-Q05W40-F1
#
_cell.length_a   1.000
_cell.length_b   1.000
_cell.length_c   1.000
_cell.angle_alpha   90.00
_cell.angle_beta   90.00
_cell.angle_gamma   90.00
#
_symmetry.space_group_name_H-M   'P 1'
#
loop_
_entity.id
_entity.type
_entity.pdbx_description
1 polymer ?
#
loop_
_entity_poly.entity_id
_entity_poly.type
_entity_poly.pdbx_seq_one_letter_code
_entity_poly.pdbx_strand_id
1 'polypeptide(L)'
;MYCTPCEPGGSRSAEARISLHNGRRNGFKMRRALQLLIGLSLTAPAGLQAKPVSMPYPTREALREIQLQAYACSRENTAEFCDRTVKLADPLMDHPRLPAACKDTIWELLQNAKVVSSNSFQRRDNIDRPARRITVVCANPVKPSAPVPTGAPSGGFNPNRT
;
A
#
# COMPACT_ATOMS: atom_id res chain seq x y z
N MET A 1 16.53 4.00 -42.32
CA MET A 1 16.75 2.55 -42.54
C MET A 1 16.08 1.80 -41.39
N TYR A 2 15.52 0.63 -41.71
CA TYR A 2 14.29 0.04 -41.20
C TYR A 2 14.23 -0.34 -39.71
N CYS A 3 13.02 -0.27 -39.16
CA CYS A 3 12.58 -0.92 -37.92
C CYS A 3 12.60 -2.45 -38.06
N THR A 4 12.81 -3.17 -36.96
CA THR A 4 12.47 -4.60 -36.86
C THR A 4 11.82 -4.87 -35.49
N PRO A 5 10.55 -5.30 -35.43
CA PRO A 5 9.96 -5.96 -34.28
C PRO A 5 10.13 -7.49 -34.38
N CYS A 6 10.43 -8.17 -33.27
CA CYS A 6 10.27 -9.61 -33.17
C CYS A 6 8.87 -9.94 -32.62
N GLU A 7 8.10 -10.65 -33.44
CA GLU A 7 6.74 -11.15 -33.19
C GLU A 7 6.68 -12.26 -32.13
N PRO A 8 5.47 -12.53 -31.58
CA PRO A 8 5.21 -13.57 -30.60
C PRO A 8 4.92 -14.93 -31.28
N GLY A 9 5.65 -15.96 -30.87
CA GLY A 9 5.40 -17.35 -31.30
C GLY A 9 4.27 -18.00 -30.51
N GLY A 10 3.15 -18.28 -31.19
CA GLY A 10 2.08 -19.13 -30.68
C GLY A 10 2.27 -20.63 -30.96
N SER A 11 1.62 -21.47 -30.15
CA SER A 11 1.03 -22.79 -30.47
C SER A 11 0.41 -23.34 -29.18
N ARG A 12 -0.91 -23.28 -28.98
CA ARG A 12 -1.97 -24.21 -29.43
C ARG A 12 -1.82 -25.68 -28.97
N SER A 13 -2.89 -26.10 -28.29
CA SER A 13 -3.52 -27.43 -28.25
C SER A 13 -2.91 -28.53 -27.39
N ALA A 14 -3.65 -28.89 -26.33
CA ALA A 14 -4.19 -30.25 -26.17
C ALA A 14 -5.39 -30.23 -25.20
N GLU A 15 -6.60 -30.12 -25.76
CA GLU A 15 -7.84 -30.50 -25.08
C GLU A 15 -7.92 -32.03 -25.03
N ALA A 16 -7.87 -32.62 -23.84
CA ALA A 16 -8.16 -34.03 -23.65
C ALA A 16 -9.68 -34.23 -23.54
N ARG A 17 -10.32 -34.60 -24.66
CA ARG A 17 -11.66 -35.20 -24.69
C ARG A 17 -11.51 -36.72 -24.53
N ILE A 18 -12.09 -37.30 -23.49
CA ILE A 18 -12.37 -38.75 -23.46
C ILE A 18 -13.86 -38.99 -23.13
N SER A 19 -14.55 -39.33 -24.22
CA SER A 19 -15.53 -40.42 -24.38
C SER A 19 -16.70 -40.60 -23.40
N LEU A 20 -17.90 -40.34 -23.92
CA LEU A 20 -19.18 -40.83 -23.38
C LEU A 20 -19.26 -42.36 -23.47
N HIS A 21 -19.50 -43.03 -22.35
CA HIS A 21 -20.13 -44.34 -22.32
C HIS A 21 -21.62 -44.19 -21.96
N ASN A 22 -22.48 -44.44 -22.95
CA ASN A 22 -23.93 -44.56 -22.75
C ASN A 22 -24.27 -46.02 -22.44
N GLY A 23 -24.67 -46.30 -21.20
CA GLY A 23 -25.11 -47.61 -20.73
C GLY A 23 -26.51 -47.52 -20.15
N ARG A 24 -27.52 -47.70 -21.02
CA ARG A 24 -28.93 -47.88 -20.64
C ARG A 24 -29.14 -49.31 -20.12
N ARG A 25 -29.55 -49.49 -18.87
CA ARG A 25 -30.38 -50.65 -18.47
C ARG A 25 -31.14 -50.40 -17.17
N ASN A 26 -32.42 -50.75 -17.26
CA ASN A 26 -33.51 -50.48 -16.33
C ASN A 26 -33.32 -51.13 -14.96
N GLY A 27 -33.76 -50.44 -13.91
CA GLY A 27 -33.81 -50.94 -12.53
C GLY A 27 -34.63 -50.02 -11.64
N PHE A 28 -35.88 -49.76 -12.04
CA PHE A 28 -36.88 -49.11 -11.19
C PHE A 28 -37.17 -50.03 -10.00
N LYS A 29 -36.76 -49.57 -8.81
CA LYS A 29 -37.44 -49.71 -7.49
C LYS A 29 -36.36 -49.79 -6.40
N MET A 30 -36.54 -48.96 -5.37
CA MET A 30 -35.85 -49.04 -4.08
C MET A 30 -34.49 -48.33 -3.94
N ARG A 31 -34.39 -47.04 -4.30
CA ARG A 31 -33.33 -46.13 -3.81
C ARG A 31 -33.82 -44.68 -3.61
N ARG A 32 -35.00 -44.49 -3.01
CA ARG A 32 -35.57 -43.15 -2.72
C ARG A 32 -35.27 -42.62 -1.31
N ALA A 33 -34.43 -43.28 -0.52
CA ALA A 33 -34.24 -42.93 0.90
C ALA A 33 -32.79 -42.59 1.32
N LEU A 34 -31.85 -42.38 0.38
CA LEU A 34 -30.46 -42.08 0.74
C LEU A 34 -29.81 -41.10 -0.24
N GLN A 35 -30.44 -39.94 -0.44
CA GLN A 35 -29.93 -38.84 -1.27
C GLN A 35 -30.01 -37.49 -0.50
N LEU A 36 -29.95 -37.53 0.84
CA LEU A 36 -30.10 -36.35 1.71
C LEU A 36 -28.99 -36.25 2.77
N LEU A 37 -27.77 -36.70 2.44
CA LEU A 37 -26.59 -36.56 3.28
C LEU A 37 -25.36 -36.09 2.46
N ILE A 38 -25.52 -34.99 1.73
CA ILE A 38 -24.38 -34.17 1.29
C ILE A 38 -24.49 -32.85 2.06
N GLY A 39 -24.41 -32.96 3.38
CA GLY A 39 -24.44 -31.84 4.32
C GLY A 39 -23.03 -31.29 4.52
N LEU A 40 -22.73 -30.21 3.81
CA LEU A 40 -22.11 -29.02 4.38
C LEU A 40 -20.91 -29.26 5.34
N SER A 41 -19.79 -29.76 4.81
CA SER A 41 -18.49 -29.55 5.47
C SER A 41 -18.06 -28.11 5.24
N LEU A 42 -18.57 -27.19 6.07
CA LEU A 42 -17.97 -25.86 6.28
C LEU A 42 -16.51 -26.10 6.65
N THR A 43 -15.61 -25.87 5.70
CA THR A 43 -14.20 -25.63 5.99
C THR A 43 -14.15 -24.41 6.90
N ALA A 44 -14.02 -24.64 8.20
CA ALA A 44 -13.81 -23.59 9.17
C ALA A 44 -12.58 -22.78 8.70
N PRO A 45 -12.68 -21.45 8.52
CA PRO A 45 -11.49 -20.65 8.40
C PRO A 45 -10.76 -20.79 9.73
N ALA A 46 -9.68 -21.55 9.75
CA ALA A 46 -8.71 -21.49 10.82
C ALA A 46 -8.22 -20.04 10.84
N GLY A 47 -8.78 -19.24 11.74
CA GLY A 47 -8.38 -17.88 11.96
C GLY A 47 -6.95 -17.89 12.49
N LEU A 48 -5.97 -17.89 11.60
CA LEU A 48 -4.63 -17.40 11.92
C LEU A 48 -4.80 -15.92 12.27
N GLN A 49 -5.06 -15.65 13.54
CA GLN A 49 -4.93 -14.32 14.09
C GLN A 49 -3.44 -13.99 14.06
N ALA A 50 -3.04 -13.29 12.99
CA ALA A 50 -1.69 -12.76 12.88
C ALA A 50 -1.44 -11.86 14.10
N LYS A 51 -0.46 -12.22 14.92
CA LYS A 51 0.00 -11.37 16.03
C LYS A 51 0.30 -9.98 15.45
N PRO A 52 -0.27 -8.90 16.00
CA PRO A 52 -0.08 -7.57 15.43
C PRO A 52 1.41 -7.26 15.38
N VAL A 53 1.94 -7.10 14.17
CA VAL A 53 3.33 -6.68 13.96
C VAL A 53 3.45 -5.28 14.56
N SER A 54 4.15 -5.19 15.69
CA SER A 54 4.46 -3.92 16.34
C SER A 54 5.58 -3.21 15.58
N MET A 55 5.29 -2.78 14.35
CA MET A 55 6.19 -1.87 13.63
C MET A 55 5.92 -0.44 14.10
N PRO A 56 6.94 0.31 14.58
CA PRO A 56 6.79 1.71 14.92
C PRO A 56 6.45 2.52 13.67
N TYR A 57 5.58 3.52 13.83
CA TYR A 57 5.24 4.44 12.75
C TYR A 57 6.47 5.32 12.42
N PRO A 58 6.72 5.73 11.16
CA PRO A 58 7.86 6.57 10.82
C PRO A 58 7.82 7.91 11.57
N THR A 59 8.98 8.37 12.02
CA THR A 59 9.10 9.65 12.73
C THR A 59 8.96 10.82 11.76
N ARG A 60 8.60 11.99 12.29
CA ARG A 60 8.48 13.22 11.49
C ARG A 60 9.82 13.58 10.84
N GLU A 61 10.91 13.34 11.56
CA GLU A 61 12.28 13.61 11.14
C GLU A 61 12.67 12.73 9.96
N ALA A 62 12.33 11.44 9.98
CA ALA A 62 12.57 10.52 8.87
C ALA A 62 11.78 10.93 7.61
N LEU A 63 10.50 11.31 7.77
CA LEU A 63 9.69 11.82 6.66
C LEU A 63 10.24 13.13 6.10
N ARG A 64 10.75 14.00 6.98
CA ARG A 64 11.39 15.27 6.58
C ARG A 64 12.70 15.03 5.85
N GLU A 65 13.48 14.02 6.24
CA GLU A 65 14.70 13.63 5.55
C GLU A 65 14.40 13.20 4.11
N ILE A 66 13.43 12.31 3.90
CA ILE A 66 12.99 11.90 2.55
C ILE A 66 12.61 13.12 1.72
N GLN A 67 11.83 14.03 2.29
CA GLN A 67 11.41 15.25 1.62
C GLN A 67 12.61 16.13 1.19
N LEU A 68 13.59 16.33 2.06
CA LEU A 68 14.79 17.13 1.76
C LEU A 68 15.66 16.46 0.68
N GLN A 69 15.83 15.14 0.74
CA GLN A 69 16.56 14.39 -0.28
C GLN A 69 15.83 14.43 -1.62
N ALA A 70 14.50 14.34 -1.64
CA ALA A 70 13.71 14.47 -2.85
C ALA A 70 13.90 15.85 -3.51
N TYR A 71 13.89 16.94 -2.73
CA TYR A 71 14.20 18.27 -3.25
C TYR A 71 15.63 18.40 -3.76
N ALA A 72 16.59 17.72 -3.13
CA ALA A 72 17.96 17.64 -3.65
C ALA A 72 18.01 16.88 -4.97
N CYS A 73 17.34 15.72 -5.10
CA CYS A 73 17.23 14.98 -6.37
C CYS A 73 16.58 15.81 -7.48
N SER A 74 15.55 16.59 -7.14
CA SER A 74 14.89 17.53 -8.04
C SER A 74 15.86 18.60 -8.53
N ARG A 75 16.58 19.28 -7.63
CA ARG A 75 17.50 20.37 -7.97
C ARG A 75 18.77 19.91 -8.68
N GLU A 76 19.43 18.88 -8.15
CA GLU A 76 20.78 18.49 -8.55
C GLU A 76 20.78 17.45 -9.68
N ASN A 77 19.72 16.63 -9.79
CA ASN A 77 19.61 15.57 -10.82
C ASN A 77 20.84 14.64 -10.88
N THR A 78 21.42 14.31 -9.73
CA THR A 78 22.55 13.37 -9.61
C THR A 78 22.10 12.05 -8.98
N ALA A 79 22.85 10.98 -9.26
CA ALA A 79 22.56 9.65 -8.72
C ALA A 79 22.62 9.66 -7.18
N GLU A 80 23.55 10.41 -6.59
CA GLU A 80 23.71 10.50 -5.12
C GLU A 80 22.40 10.86 -4.41
N PHE A 81 21.72 11.93 -4.85
CA PHE A 81 20.50 12.40 -4.18
C PHE A 81 19.27 11.59 -4.59
N CYS A 82 19.16 11.19 -5.86
CA CYS A 82 18.01 10.42 -6.33
C CYS A 82 18.01 9.00 -5.75
N ASP A 83 19.15 8.32 -5.72
CA ASP A 83 19.26 6.98 -5.11
C ASP A 83 19.06 7.04 -3.61
N ARG A 84 19.55 8.10 -2.92
CA ARG A 84 19.29 8.28 -1.49
C ARG A 84 17.81 8.49 -1.22
N THR A 85 17.11 9.27 -2.06
CA THR A 85 15.66 9.45 -1.96
C THR A 85 14.95 8.11 -2.07
N VAL A 86 15.28 7.30 -3.09
CA VAL A 86 14.71 5.96 -3.30
C VAL A 86 14.99 5.05 -2.11
N LYS A 87 16.24 4.96 -1.64
CA LYS A 87 16.64 4.10 -0.50
C LYS A 87 15.89 4.42 0.79
N LEU A 88 15.62 5.70 1.06
CA LEU A 88 14.88 6.10 2.25
C LEU A 88 13.36 5.90 2.11
N ALA A 89 12.82 6.10 0.91
CA ALA A 89 11.39 6.04 0.66
C ALA A 89 10.85 4.61 0.42
N ASP A 90 11.64 3.75 -0.24
CA ASP A 90 11.23 2.41 -0.64
C ASP A 90 10.73 1.52 0.52
N PRO A 91 11.40 1.47 1.69
CA PRO A 91 10.91 0.68 2.83
C PRO A 91 9.53 1.12 3.37
N LEU A 92 9.07 2.34 3.05
CA LEU A 92 7.74 2.80 3.45
C LEU A 92 6.62 2.12 2.66
N MET A 93 6.90 1.58 1.46
CA MET A 93 5.89 0.86 0.67
C MET A 93 5.38 -0.40 1.40
N ASP A 94 6.28 -1.10 2.09
CA ASP A 94 5.97 -2.32 2.83
C ASP A 94 5.46 -2.07 4.25
N HIS A 95 5.36 -0.81 4.67
CA HIS A 95 4.94 -0.48 6.02
C HIS A 95 3.45 -0.81 6.24
N PRO A 96 3.08 -1.74 7.16
CA PRO A 96 1.71 -2.23 7.29
C PRO A 96 0.75 -1.20 7.92
N ARG A 97 1.29 -0.21 8.64
CA ARG A 97 0.50 0.83 9.31
C ARG A 97 0.35 2.14 8.54
N LEU A 98 0.99 2.28 7.38
CA LEU A 98 0.86 3.51 6.59
C LEU A 98 -0.46 3.53 5.82
N PRO A 99 -1.16 4.68 5.78
CA PRO A 99 -2.39 4.81 5.01
C PRO A 99 -2.11 4.66 3.51
N ALA A 100 -3.11 4.20 2.75
CA ALA A 100 -3.00 4.04 1.30
C ALA A 100 -2.52 5.33 0.60
N ALA A 101 -3.09 6.49 0.98
CA ALA A 101 -2.69 7.78 0.43
C ALA A 101 -1.20 8.13 0.66
N CYS A 102 -0.61 7.69 1.77
CA CYS A 102 0.84 7.82 1.97
C CYS A 102 1.59 6.94 0.99
N LYS A 103 1.21 5.66 0.86
CA LYS A 103 1.84 4.72 -0.09
C LYS A 103 1.74 5.21 -1.53
N ASP A 104 0.60 5.74 -1.94
CA ASP A 104 0.43 6.32 -3.29
C ASP A 104 1.39 7.49 -3.53
N THR A 105 1.59 8.33 -2.51
CA THR A 105 2.51 9.46 -2.57
C THR A 105 3.98 9.01 -2.61
N ILE A 106 4.33 7.97 -1.85
CA ILE A 106 5.66 7.35 -1.90
C ILE A 106 5.90 6.70 -3.26
N TRP A 107 4.94 5.94 -3.77
CA TRP A 107 5.00 5.31 -5.08
C TRP A 107 5.18 6.35 -6.20
N GLU A 108 4.41 7.44 -6.17
CA GLU A 108 4.58 8.58 -7.10
C GLU A 108 6.00 9.16 -7.00
N LEU A 109 6.53 9.35 -5.79
CA LEU A 109 7.90 9.84 -5.62
C LEU A 109 8.93 8.87 -6.22
N LEU A 110 8.83 7.57 -5.93
CA LEU A 110 9.76 6.54 -6.41
C LEU A 110 9.81 6.48 -7.95
N GLN A 111 8.66 6.62 -8.62
CA GLN A 111 8.59 6.62 -10.08
C GLN A 111 9.29 7.82 -10.73
N ASN A 112 9.36 8.94 -10.02
CA ASN A 112 9.89 10.21 -10.52
C ASN A 112 11.33 10.51 -10.04
N ALA A 113 11.75 9.98 -8.88
CA ALA A 113 13.04 10.22 -8.26
C ALA A 113 14.20 9.46 -8.93
N LYS A 114 14.43 9.75 -10.21
CA LYS A 114 15.51 9.17 -11.02
C LYS A 114 16.30 10.24 -11.75
N VAL A 115 17.55 9.92 -12.05
CA VAL A 115 18.41 10.77 -12.89
C VAL A 115 17.89 10.73 -14.33
N VAL A 116 17.85 11.88 -14.97
CA VAL A 116 17.52 12.01 -16.40
C VAL A 116 18.58 12.84 -17.12
N SER A 117 18.56 12.83 -18.45
CA SER A 117 19.51 13.59 -19.28
C SER A 117 19.34 15.11 -19.20
N SER A 118 18.13 15.62 -18.93
CA SER A 118 17.85 17.06 -18.82
C SER A 118 16.92 17.38 -17.65
N ASN A 119 17.34 18.29 -16.78
CA ASN A 119 16.60 18.64 -15.57
C ASN A 119 15.50 19.69 -15.83
N SER A 120 14.43 19.27 -16.50
CA SER A 120 13.31 20.16 -16.85
C SER A 120 12.49 20.58 -15.63
N PHE A 121 11.82 21.74 -15.73
CA PHE A 121 10.89 22.21 -14.70
C PHE A 121 9.79 21.16 -14.40
N GLN A 122 9.23 20.55 -15.45
CA GLN A 122 8.20 19.53 -15.28
C GLN A 122 8.69 18.33 -14.47
N ARG A 123 9.92 17.86 -14.71
CA ARG A 123 10.52 16.79 -13.90
C ARG A 123 10.62 17.22 -12.44
N ARG A 124 11.14 18.42 -12.21
CA ARG A 124 11.32 18.97 -10.86
C ARG A 124 10.00 19.03 -10.11
N ASP A 125 8.94 19.55 -10.74
CA ASP A 125 7.63 19.60 -10.12
C ASP A 125 7.03 18.20 -9.88
N ASN A 126 7.24 17.24 -10.79
CA ASN A 126 6.81 15.84 -10.59
C ASN A 126 7.49 15.16 -9.38
N ILE A 127 8.68 15.61 -8.97
CA ILE A 127 9.36 15.14 -7.75
C ILE A 127 8.89 15.98 -6.54
N ASP A 128 8.82 17.29 -6.69
CA ASP A 128 8.52 18.21 -5.60
C ASP A 128 7.08 18.07 -5.11
N ARG A 129 6.12 17.76 -6.00
CA ARG A 129 4.70 17.56 -5.65
C ARG A 129 4.48 16.46 -4.61
N PRO A 130 4.90 15.20 -4.83
CA PRO A 130 4.78 14.17 -3.82
C PRO A 130 5.65 14.47 -2.59
N ALA A 131 6.86 15.03 -2.77
CA ALA A 131 7.74 15.40 -1.66
C ALA A 131 7.12 16.44 -0.71
N ARG A 132 6.38 17.43 -1.22
CA ARG A 132 5.63 18.41 -0.41
C ARG A 132 4.59 17.75 0.49
N ARG A 133 3.98 16.67 0.03
CA ARG A 133 2.85 16.02 0.70
C ARG A 133 3.27 14.98 1.73
N ILE A 134 4.43 14.35 1.57
CA ILE A 134 4.91 13.23 2.42
C ILE A 134 4.71 13.48 3.92
N THR A 135 5.14 14.63 4.43
CA THR A 135 5.10 14.90 5.88
C THR A 135 3.68 15.10 6.44
N VAL A 136 2.69 15.30 5.57
CA VAL A 136 1.28 15.45 5.94
C VAL A 136 0.53 14.13 5.74
N VAL A 137 0.67 13.51 4.57
CA VAL A 137 -0.10 12.30 4.23
C VAL A 137 0.42 11.05 4.94
N CYS A 138 1.71 11.03 5.27
CA CYS A 138 2.36 9.95 5.98
C CYS A 138 2.50 10.25 7.48
N ALA A 139 1.82 11.26 8.02
CA ALA A 139 1.85 11.55 9.45
C ALA A 139 0.98 10.58 10.24
N ASN A 140 1.39 10.26 11.47
CA ASN A 140 0.66 9.35 12.34
C ASN A 140 -0.73 9.95 12.66
N PRO A 141 -1.85 9.25 12.36
CA PRO A 141 -3.19 9.75 12.63
C PRO A 141 -3.56 9.77 14.12
N VAL A 142 -2.70 9.26 15.02
CA VAL A 142 -2.95 9.34 16.47
C VAL A 142 -3.02 10.81 16.87
N LYS A 143 -4.26 11.28 17.14
CA LYS A 143 -4.52 12.59 17.75
C LYS A 143 -3.58 12.76 18.95
N PRO A 144 -2.97 13.94 19.14
CA PRO A 144 -2.33 14.26 20.41
C PRO A 144 -3.34 13.96 21.51
N SER A 145 -2.97 13.09 22.45
CA SER A 145 -3.73 12.94 23.69
C SER A 145 -3.86 14.34 24.26
N ALA A 146 -5.10 14.84 24.36
CA ALA A 146 -5.32 16.16 24.93
C ALA A 146 -4.59 16.23 26.27
N PRO A 147 -3.88 17.32 26.59
CA PRO A 147 -3.32 17.48 27.92
C PRO A 147 -4.46 17.34 28.91
N VAL A 148 -4.33 16.42 29.87
CA VAL A 148 -5.24 16.36 31.01
C VAL A 148 -5.19 17.75 31.66
N PRO A 149 -6.30 18.51 31.71
CA PRO A 149 -6.29 19.83 32.31
C PRO A 149 -5.97 19.67 33.79
N THR A 150 -4.72 19.93 34.15
CA THR A 150 -4.30 20.03 35.53
C THR A 150 -4.56 21.46 35.94
N GLY A 151 -5.73 21.71 36.54
CA GLY A 151 -6.09 23.00 37.08
C GLY A 151 -7.50 23.43 36.70
N ALA A 152 -8.46 23.13 37.56
CA ALA A 152 -9.70 23.89 37.61
C ALA A 152 -9.37 25.35 37.98
N PRO A 153 -9.91 26.38 37.29
CA PRO A 153 -9.88 27.73 37.80
C PRO A 153 -10.88 27.81 38.96
N SER A 154 -10.37 27.71 40.19
CA SER A 154 -11.12 28.08 41.38
C SER A 154 -11.40 29.58 41.29
N GLY A 155 -12.67 29.93 41.02
CA GLY A 155 -13.15 31.30 41.04
C GLY A 155 -12.91 31.93 42.42
N GLY A 156 -12.05 32.94 42.46
CA GLY A 156 -11.88 33.83 43.60
C GLY A 156 -12.41 35.22 43.23
N PHE A 157 -13.59 35.57 43.74
CA PHE A 157 -14.10 36.94 43.72
C PHE A 157 -13.19 37.80 44.61
N ASN A 158 -12.59 38.86 44.06
CA ASN A 158 -11.76 39.80 44.83
C ASN A 158 -12.61 41.05 45.16
N PRO A 159 -13.04 41.25 46.41
CA PRO A 159 -13.95 42.34 46.78
C PRO A 159 -13.27 43.70 46.97
N ASN A 160 -11.97 43.87 46.68
CA ASN A 160 -11.27 45.13 46.92
C ASN A 160 -10.94 45.89 45.62
N ARG A 161 -11.98 46.28 44.89
CA ARG A 161 -11.88 47.23 43.78
C ARG A 161 -12.95 48.31 43.97
N THR A 162 -12.55 49.39 44.64
CA THR A 162 -13.23 50.69 44.70
C THR A 162 -12.20 51.76 44.44
#